data_AF-A0A392PY40-F1
#
_entry.id   AF-A0A392PY40-F1
#
_cell.length_a   1.000
_cell.length_b   1.000
_cell.length_c   1.000
_cell.angle_alpha   90.00
_cell.angle_beta   90.00
_cell.angle_gamma   90.00
#
_symmetry.space_group_name_H-M   'P 1'
#
loop_
_entity.id
_entity.type
_entity.pdbx_description
1 polymer ?
#
loop_
_entity_poly.entity_id
_entity_poly.type
_entity_poly.pdbx_seq_one_letter_code
_entity_poly.pdbx_strand_id
1 'polypeptide(L)'
;MLELLSEEYGGRVELAKAYYEALTSSVKKHFKGNGVIASMEHCNDFFLLGTEAISLGRVGDDFWCSDPSGDPNGTYWLQGCHMVHCAYNSLWMGNFIHPDWDMFQSTHPCAEFHAASRAISGGPIYVSDCVGNHNFKLLKTLVLPDGSILRCQHYALPTRDCLFEDPLHDGKTMLKIWNLNKVSHSKTPSLFILFYN
;
A
#
# COMPACT_ATOMS: atom_id res chain seq x y z
N MET A 1 20.58 -4.33 -15.38
CA MET A 1 20.03 -5.59 -14.81
C MET A 1 21.03 -6.09 -13.79
N LEU A 2 20.64 -6.31 -12.52
CA LEU A 2 21.58 -6.68 -11.46
C LEU A 2 22.36 -7.95 -11.79
N GLU A 3 21.74 -8.90 -12.50
CA GLU A 3 22.37 -10.12 -13.01
C GLU A 3 23.71 -9.85 -13.71
N LEU A 4 23.70 -8.96 -14.70
CA LEU A 4 24.88 -8.59 -15.50
C LEU A 4 25.95 -7.90 -14.65
N LEU A 5 25.54 -7.09 -13.68
CA LEU A 5 26.48 -6.38 -12.79
C LEU A 5 27.24 -7.36 -11.88
N SER A 6 26.60 -8.46 -11.51
CA SER A 6 27.14 -9.46 -10.58
C SER A 6 27.64 -10.73 -11.27
N GLU A 7 27.75 -10.77 -12.59
CA GLU A 7 28.06 -12.00 -13.36
C GLU A 7 29.33 -12.69 -12.85
N GLU A 8 30.40 -11.93 -12.62
CA GLU A 8 31.68 -12.44 -12.09
C GLU A 8 31.70 -12.64 -10.56
N TYR A 9 30.60 -12.33 -9.87
CA TYR A 9 30.45 -12.33 -8.41
C TYR A 9 29.36 -13.30 -7.90
N GLY A 10 29.00 -14.32 -8.69
CA GLY A 10 27.97 -15.29 -8.32
C GLY A 10 26.55 -14.92 -8.74
N GLY A 11 26.41 -13.90 -9.60
CA GLY A 11 25.14 -13.49 -10.18
C GLY A 11 24.19 -12.83 -9.17
N ARG A 12 22.95 -12.63 -9.60
CA ARG A 12 21.93 -11.94 -8.79
C ARG A 12 21.71 -12.59 -7.44
N VAL A 13 21.84 -13.92 -7.35
CA VAL A 13 21.56 -14.69 -6.14
C VAL A 13 22.53 -14.34 -5.01
N GLU A 14 23.84 -14.39 -5.27
CA GLU A 14 24.83 -14.08 -4.24
C GLU A 14 24.83 -12.58 -3.89
N LEU A 15 24.57 -11.71 -4.88
CA LEU A 15 24.37 -10.29 -4.64
C LEU A 15 23.15 -10.04 -3.71
N ALA A 16 22.02 -10.67 -3.97
CA ALA A 16 20.81 -10.50 -3.17
C ALA A 16 21.00 -11.00 -1.74
N LYS A 17 21.65 -12.15 -1.54
CA LYS A 17 22.00 -12.66 -0.20
C LYS A 17 22.85 -11.65 0.58
N ALA A 18 23.95 -11.20 -0.02
CA ALA A 18 24.84 -10.23 0.61
C ALA A 18 24.11 -8.90 0.94
N TYR A 19 23.27 -8.43 0.00
CA TYR A 19 22.47 -7.22 0.19
C TYR A 19 21.50 -7.34 1.37
N TYR A 20 20.68 -8.39 1.41
CA TYR A 20 19.68 -8.56 2.45
C TYR A 20 20.29 -8.95 3.81
N GLU A 21 21.41 -9.69 3.84
CA GLU A 21 22.14 -9.98 5.08
C GLU A 21 22.70 -8.70 5.71
N ALA A 22 23.34 -7.85 4.90
CA ALA A 22 23.88 -6.57 5.35
C ALA A 22 22.76 -5.62 5.80
N LEU A 23 21.66 -5.53 5.04
CA LEU A 23 20.50 -4.73 5.38
C LEU A 23 19.88 -5.20 6.70
N THR A 24 19.61 -6.49 6.83
CA THR A 24 19.05 -7.10 8.05
C THR A 24 19.93 -6.84 9.26
N SER A 25 21.25 -7.01 9.12
CA SER A 25 22.21 -6.74 10.20
C SER A 25 22.17 -5.27 10.65
N SER A 26 22.11 -4.34 9.70
CA SER A 26 21.97 -2.90 9.97
C SER A 26 20.64 -2.58 10.67
N VAL A 27 19.53 -3.12 10.17
CA VAL A 27 18.18 -2.92 10.74
C VAL A 27 18.10 -3.42 12.18
N LYS A 28 18.63 -4.61 12.45
CA LYS A 28 18.71 -5.18 13.82
C LYS A 28 19.51 -4.28 14.75
N LYS A 29 20.64 -3.74 14.28
CA LYS A 29 21.53 -2.90 15.10
C LYS A 29 20.97 -1.51 15.37
N HIS A 30 20.33 -0.88 14.38
CA HIS A 30 20.02 0.55 14.43
C HIS A 30 18.53 0.88 14.53
N PHE A 31 17.65 -0.03 14.12
CA PHE A 31 16.22 0.22 13.95
C PHE A 31 15.35 -0.77 14.74
N LYS A 32 15.87 -1.29 15.87
CA LYS A 32 15.18 -2.23 16.77
C LYS A 32 14.66 -3.50 16.07
N GLY A 33 15.24 -3.88 14.93
CA GLY A 33 14.89 -5.10 14.21
C GLY A 33 13.81 -4.99 13.15
N ASN A 34 12.95 -3.96 13.15
CA ASN A 34 11.85 -3.84 12.18
C ASN A 34 11.43 -2.39 11.83
N GLY A 35 12.24 -1.40 12.17
CA GLY A 35 11.94 0.01 11.90
C GLY A 35 12.14 0.47 10.45
N VAL A 36 11.90 -0.40 9.48
CA VAL A 36 12.08 -0.12 8.04
C VAL A 36 10.81 -0.47 7.27
N ILE A 37 10.52 0.34 6.26
CA ILE A 37 9.53 0.05 5.23
C ILE A 37 10.25 -0.31 3.93
N ALA A 38 9.81 -1.39 3.29
CA ALA A 38 10.25 -1.74 1.95
C ALA A 38 9.40 -0.99 0.91
N SER A 39 10.06 -0.51 -0.13
CA SER A 39 9.42 0.10 -1.29
C SER A 39 10.11 -0.41 -2.55
N MET A 40 9.35 -0.61 -3.63
CA MET A 40 9.83 -1.21 -4.88
C MET A 40 10.34 -2.66 -4.70
N GLU A 41 9.77 -3.39 -3.75
CA GLU A 41 10.26 -4.68 -3.28
C GLU A 41 9.57 -5.90 -3.93
N HIS A 42 8.90 -5.70 -5.06
CA HIS A 42 8.07 -6.70 -5.76
C HIS A 42 8.91 -7.75 -6.50
N CYS A 43 9.92 -8.32 -5.84
CA CYS A 43 10.77 -9.37 -6.36
C CYS A 43 10.85 -10.55 -5.38
N ASN A 44 11.05 -11.75 -5.93
CA ASN A 44 11.11 -12.97 -5.11
C ASN A 44 12.25 -12.94 -4.08
N ASP A 45 13.36 -12.25 -4.38
CA ASP A 45 14.49 -12.15 -3.47
C ASP A 45 14.10 -11.39 -2.20
N PHE A 46 13.29 -10.33 -2.31
CA PHE A 46 12.76 -9.63 -1.14
C PHE A 46 11.88 -10.55 -0.29
N PHE A 47 10.90 -11.22 -0.91
CA PHE A 47 9.97 -12.08 -0.17
C PHE A 47 10.67 -13.24 0.52
N LEU A 48 11.76 -13.74 -0.07
CA LEU A 48 12.54 -14.84 0.48
C LEU A 48 13.57 -14.39 1.54
N LEU A 49 14.25 -13.26 1.31
CA LEU A 49 15.42 -12.85 2.10
C LEU A 49 15.16 -11.59 2.94
N GLY A 50 14.48 -10.59 2.38
CA GLY A 50 14.24 -9.30 3.03
C GLY A 50 13.21 -9.34 4.15
N THR A 51 12.24 -10.26 4.05
CA THR A 51 11.18 -10.46 5.05
C THR A 51 11.68 -11.01 6.39
N GLU A 52 12.97 -11.39 6.49
CA GLU A 52 13.60 -11.75 7.77
C GLU A 52 13.55 -10.59 8.78
N ALA A 53 13.71 -9.35 8.31
CA ALA A 53 13.70 -8.15 9.16
C ALA A 53 12.60 -7.14 8.81
N ILE A 54 12.10 -7.15 7.58
CA ILE A 54 11.17 -6.12 7.09
C ILE A 54 9.76 -6.70 7.00
N SER A 55 8.86 -6.19 7.83
CA SER A 55 7.47 -6.66 7.90
C SER A 55 6.45 -5.69 7.30
N LEU A 56 6.88 -4.54 6.79
CA LEU A 56 6.02 -3.51 6.18
C LEU A 56 6.56 -3.21 4.79
N GLY A 57 5.72 -3.27 3.76
CA GLY A 57 6.16 -2.96 2.40
C GLY A 57 5.03 -2.52 1.48
N ARG A 58 5.38 -1.70 0.50
CA ARG A 58 4.45 -1.09 -0.44
C ARG A 58 3.93 -2.12 -1.42
N VAL A 59 2.61 -2.27 -1.51
CA VAL A 59 1.96 -3.26 -2.39
C VAL A 59 1.41 -2.68 -3.70
N GLY A 60 1.62 -1.40 -3.97
CA GLY A 60 1.20 -0.74 -5.21
C GLY A 60 2.34 0.01 -5.88
N ASP A 61 2.05 0.53 -7.07
CA ASP A 61 2.85 1.60 -7.67
C ASP A 61 2.72 2.89 -6.83
N ASP A 62 3.47 3.92 -7.17
CA ASP A 62 3.39 5.22 -6.51
C ASP A 62 1.99 5.83 -6.65
N PHE A 63 1.54 6.54 -5.61
CA PHE A 63 0.44 7.49 -5.76
C PHE A 63 0.86 8.66 -6.65
N TRP A 64 0.24 8.75 -7.83
CA TRP A 64 0.47 9.83 -8.78
C TRP A 64 -0.58 10.95 -8.62
N CYS A 65 -0.15 12.15 -8.23
CA CYS A 65 -1.03 13.33 -8.11
C CYS A 65 -1.50 13.86 -9.48
N SER A 66 -0.72 13.56 -10.52
CA SER A 66 -0.94 13.92 -11.92
C SER A 66 -0.24 12.87 -12.78
N ASP A 67 -0.77 12.60 -13.97
CA ASP A 67 -0.13 11.63 -14.85
C ASP A 67 1.25 12.13 -15.32
N PRO A 68 2.32 11.30 -15.18
CA PRO A 68 3.67 11.70 -15.58
C PRO A 68 3.82 11.89 -17.10
N SER A 69 2.90 11.35 -17.91
CA SER A 69 2.87 11.53 -19.37
C SER A 69 2.03 12.73 -19.81
N GLY A 70 1.41 13.46 -18.87
CA GLY A 70 0.63 14.67 -19.12
C GLY A 70 -0.83 14.43 -19.50
N ASP A 71 -1.40 13.24 -19.30
CA ASP A 71 -2.83 12.99 -19.48
C ASP A 71 -3.65 13.84 -18.48
N PRO A 72 -4.50 14.76 -18.95
CA PRO A 72 -5.37 15.56 -18.07
C PRO A 72 -6.32 14.72 -17.20
N ASN A 73 -6.75 13.56 -17.70
CA ASN A 73 -7.62 12.64 -16.95
C ASN A 73 -6.83 11.75 -15.97
N GLY A 74 -5.50 11.73 -16.11
CA GLY A 74 -4.56 11.04 -15.24
C GLY A 74 -4.81 11.25 -13.75
N THR A 75 -5.11 12.49 -13.39
CA THR A 75 -5.47 12.90 -12.03
C THR A 75 -6.57 12.03 -11.40
N TYR A 76 -7.49 11.47 -12.20
CA TYR A 76 -8.62 10.68 -11.70
C TYR A 76 -8.41 9.18 -11.90
N TRP A 77 -8.09 8.74 -13.11
CA TRP A 77 -8.05 7.30 -13.42
C TRP A 77 -6.88 6.58 -12.71
N LEU A 78 -5.73 7.26 -12.53
CA LEU A 78 -4.61 6.67 -11.78
C LEU A 78 -4.97 6.34 -10.33
N GLN A 79 -5.99 6.99 -9.77
CA GLN A 79 -6.39 6.78 -8.38
C GLN A 79 -7.10 5.45 -8.17
N GLY A 80 -8.00 5.06 -9.08
CA GLY A 80 -8.59 3.73 -9.01
C GLY A 80 -7.63 2.64 -9.47
N CYS A 81 -6.78 2.92 -10.48
CA CYS A 81 -5.66 2.05 -10.86
C CYS A 81 -4.81 1.68 -9.63
N HIS A 82 -4.39 2.70 -8.86
CA HIS A 82 -3.65 2.53 -7.62
C HIS A 82 -4.39 1.65 -6.61
N MET A 83 -5.69 1.87 -6.41
CA MET A 83 -6.48 1.07 -5.46
C MET A 83 -6.68 -0.37 -5.89
N VAL A 84 -6.86 -0.63 -7.19
CA VAL A 84 -6.92 -1.99 -7.73
C VAL A 84 -5.59 -2.69 -7.51
N HIS A 85 -4.47 -2.06 -7.86
CA HIS A 85 -3.15 -2.64 -7.64
C HIS A 85 -2.90 -2.95 -6.16
N CYS A 86 -3.11 -1.99 -5.27
CA CYS A 86 -2.90 -2.21 -3.84
C CYS A 86 -3.79 -3.33 -3.28
N ALA A 87 -5.08 -3.35 -3.63
CA ALA A 87 -6.02 -4.36 -3.12
C ALA A 87 -5.67 -5.77 -3.63
N TYR A 88 -5.41 -5.92 -4.92
CA TYR A 88 -5.09 -7.23 -5.51
C TYR A 88 -3.73 -7.74 -5.07
N ASN A 89 -2.70 -6.89 -5.04
CA ASN A 89 -1.37 -7.29 -4.57
C ASN A 89 -1.39 -7.64 -3.07
N SER A 90 -2.25 -7.00 -2.27
CA SER A 90 -2.45 -7.37 -0.86
C SER A 90 -2.91 -8.82 -0.67
N LEU A 91 -3.60 -9.42 -1.66
CA LEU A 91 -4.03 -10.83 -1.62
C LEU A 91 -2.83 -11.78 -1.55
N TRP A 92 -1.77 -11.48 -2.30
CA TRP A 92 -0.55 -12.26 -2.35
C TRP A 92 0.44 -11.82 -1.27
N MET A 93 0.83 -10.54 -1.30
CA MET A 93 1.91 -9.99 -0.47
C MET A 93 1.54 -9.95 1.02
N GLY A 94 0.26 -9.78 1.34
CA GLY A 94 -0.25 -9.73 2.71
C GLY A 94 0.01 -11.00 3.54
N ASN A 95 0.37 -12.11 2.89
CA ASN A 95 0.75 -13.35 3.58
C ASN A 95 2.18 -13.32 4.14
N PHE A 96 3.02 -12.37 3.69
CA PHE A 96 4.42 -12.25 4.10
C PHE A 96 4.70 -10.95 4.84
N ILE A 97 4.06 -9.85 4.41
CA ILE A 97 4.28 -8.51 4.94
C ILE A 97 2.95 -7.82 5.23
N HIS A 98 2.99 -6.78 6.05
CA HIS A 98 1.90 -5.84 6.22
C HIS A 98 1.85 -4.91 4.99
N PRO A 99 0.73 -4.85 4.25
CA PRO A 99 0.62 -3.99 3.08
C PRO A 99 0.65 -2.50 3.42
N ASP A 100 1.52 -1.75 2.74
CA ASP A 100 1.47 -0.30 2.64
C ASP A 100 0.85 0.12 1.30
N TRP A 101 -0.17 0.97 1.37
CA TRP A 101 -0.93 1.48 0.21
C TRP A 101 -0.43 2.85 -0.26
N ASP A 102 0.75 3.25 0.21
CA ASP A 102 1.42 4.50 -0.09
C ASP A 102 0.72 5.74 0.49
N MET A 103 1.45 6.86 0.46
CA MET A 103 0.96 8.18 0.84
C MET A 103 -0.21 8.67 -0.02
N PHE A 104 -0.85 9.76 0.42
CA PHE A 104 -1.74 10.55 -0.42
C PHE A 104 -1.65 12.05 -0.08
N GLN A 105 -2.18 12.91 -0.95
CA GLN A 105 -2.34 14.34 -0.67
C GLN A 105 -3.78 14.64 -0.26
N SER A 106 -3.97 15.29 0.89
CA SER A 106 -5.27 15.66 1.45
C SER A 106 -5.97 16.79 0.68
N THR A 107 -5.23 17.49 -0.18
CA THR A 107 -5.73 18.53 -1.08
C THR A 107 -5.97 18.03 -2.51
N HIS A 108 -5.67 16.76 -2.80
CA HIS A 108 -5.92 16.16 -4.11
C HIS A 108 -7.43 16.14 -4.43
N PRO A 109 -7.86 16.27 -5.71
CA PRO A 109 -9.28 16.18 -6.07
C PRO A 109 -9.98 14.90 -5.61
N CYS A 110 -9.25 13.79 -5.55
CA CYS A 110 -9.73 12.49 -5.05
C CYS A 110 -9.37 12.22 -3.57
N ALA A 111 -9.03 13.24 -2.77
CA ALA A 111 -8.48 13.03 -1.43
C ALA A 111 -9.41 12.25 -0.49
N GLU A 112 -10.74 12.46 -0.56
CA GLU A 112 -11.69 11.71 0.27
C GLU A 112 -11.68 10.21 -0.05
N PHE A 113 -11.57 9.87 -1.34
CA PHE A 113 -11.41 8.50 -1.81
C PHE A 113 -10.12 7.86 -1.26
N HIS A 114 -9.00 8.59 -1.28
CA HIS A 114 -7.73 8.11 -0.71
C HIS A 114 -7.77 7.99 0.81
N ALA A 115 -8.34 8.97 1.51
CA ALA A 115 -8.49 8.93 2.95
C ALA A 115 -9.28 7.70 3.39
N ALA A 116 -10.42 7.44 2.73
CA ALA A 116 -11.25 6.30 3.06
C ALA A 116 -10.58 4.96 2.68
N SER A 117 -9.84 4.90 1.57
CA SER A 117 -9.10 3.69 1.20
C SER A 117 -7.97 3.37 2.17
N ARG A 118 -7.22 4.37 2.66
CA ARG A 118 -6.20 4.18 3.72
C ARG A 118 -6.84 3.83 5.06
N ALA A 119 -8.03 4.32 5.37
CA ALA A 119 -8.74 3.95 6.59
C ALA A 119 -9.12 2.45 6.61
N ILE A 120 -9.58 1.90 5.48
CA ILE A 120 -9.91 0.47 5.38
C ILE A 120 -8.70 -0.42 5.10
N SER A 121 -7.60 0.10 4.52
CA SER A 121 -6.44 -0.72 4.14
C SER A 121 -5.87 -1.55 5.28
N GLY A 122 -6.02 -1.08 6.52
CA GLY A 122 -5.41 -1.67 7.71
C GLY A 122 -3.91 -1.37 7.83
N GLY A 123 -3.35 -0.73 6.80
CA GLY A 123 -1.96 -0.29 6.72
C GLY A 123 -1.69 1.01 7.46
N PRO A 124 -0.49 1.58 7.26
CA PRO A 124 -0.19 2.94 7.68
C PRO A 124 -0.96 3.99 6.86
N ILE A 125 -1.05 5.19 7.42
CA ILE A 125 -1.64 6.36 6.76
C ILE A 125 -0.57 7.46 6.72
N TYR A 126 -0.11 7.81 5.53
CA TYR A 126 0.87 8.87 5.30
C TYR A 126 0.25 9.97 4.45
N VAL A 127 0.61 11.22 4.77
CA VAL A 127 0.16 12.40 4.04
C VAL A 127 1.39 13.15 3.53
N SER A 128 1.37 13.53 2.26
CA SER A 128 2.50 14.17 1.57
C SER A 128 2.13 15.53 0.99
N ASP A 129 1.30 16.27 1.73
CA ASP A 129 0.94 17.63 1.38
C ASP A 129 2.13 18.57 1.47
N CYS A 130 2.09 19.66 0.70
CA CYS A 130 2.97 20.79 0.93
C CYS A 130 2.77 21.33 2.35
N VAL A 131 3.86 21.65 3.05
CA VAL A 131 3.84 22.21 4.40
C VAL A 131 2.94 23.46 4.43
N GLY A 132 1.97 23.46 5.36
CA GLY A 132 1.00 24.56 5.51
C GLY A 132 -0.21 24.47 4.59
N ASN A 133 -0.25 23.50 3.66
CA ASN A 133 -1.36 23.28 2.74
C ASN A 133 -2.05 21.94 3.02
N HIS A 134 -2.57 21.78 4.23
CA HIS A 134 -3.28 20.59 4.66
C HIS A 134 -4.80 20.81 4.68
N ASN A 135 -5.55 19.84 4.17
CA ASN A 135 -6.99 19.78 4.40
C ASN A 135 -7.28 19.17 5.78
N PHE A 136 -7.15 19.99 6.83
CA PHE A 136 -7.41 19.53 8.20
C PHE A 136 -8.84 19.02 8.43
N LYS A 137 -9.82 19.47 7.64
CA LYS A 137 -11.20 18.97 7.74
C LYS A 137 -11.24 17.48 7.38
N LEU A 138 -10.58 17.09 6.30
CA LEU A 138 -10.46 15.69 5.89
C LEU A 138 -9.58 14.90 6.86
N LEU A 139 -8.40 15.40 7.22
CA LEU A 139 -7.48 14.65 8.09
C LEU A 139 -8.10 14.33 9.46
N LYS A 140 -8.93 15.23 9.99
CA LYS A 140 -9.68 15.01 11.24
C LYS A 140 -10.71 13.88 11.18
N THR A 141 -11.10 13.40 9.99
CA THR A 141 -11.99 12.24 9.88
C THR A 141 -11.25 10.91 10.08
N LEU A 142 -9.91 10.91 9.99
CA LEU A 142 -9.05 9.73 10.14
C LEU A 142 -8.50 9.55 11.56
N VAL A 143 -8.58 10.59 12.38
CA VAL A 143 -8.00 10.62 13.74
C VAL A 143 -9.07 10.79 14.80
N LEU A 144 -8.86 10.16 15.96
CA LEU A 144 -9.62 10.39 17.17
C LEU A 144 -9.17 11.70 17.85
N PRO A 145 -9.96 12.25 18.81
CA PRO A 145 -9.61 13.49 19.51
C PRO A 145 -8.26 13.46 20.24
N ASP A 146 -7.76 12.28 20.60
CA ASP A 146 -6.45 12.07 21.23
C ASP A 146 -5.30 11.94 20.21
N GLY A 147 -5.58 12.05 18.92
CA GLY A 147 -4.61 11.93 17.83
C GLY A 147 -4.31 10.49 17.41
N SER A 148 -4.91 9.49 18.05
CA SER A 148 -4.79 8.09 17.61
C SER A 148 -5.62 7.85 16.35
N ILE A 149 -5.27 6.80 15.58
CA ILE A 149 -6.03 6.36 14.41
C ILE A 149 -6.74 5.05 14.69
N LEU A 150 -7.93 4.89 14.12
CA LEU A 150 -8.58 3.58 14.05
C LEU A 150 -7.92 2.78 12.94
N ARG A 151 -7.53 1.54 13.25
CA ARG A 151 -6.94 0.62 12.28
C ARG A 151 -7.76 -0.66 12.22
N CYS A 152 -8.01 -1.14 11.02
CA CYS A 152 -8.63 -2.45 10.83
C CYS A 152 -7.70 -3.58 11.32
N GLN A 153 -8.28 -4.73 11.63
CA GLN A 153 -7.56 -5.87 12.20
C GLN A 153 -6.71 -6.64 11.17
N HIS A 154 -7.12 -6.63 9.91
CA HIS A 154 -6.40 -7.27 8.81
C HIS A 154 -5.96 -6.22 7.79
N TYR A 155 -5.48 -6.68 6.64
CA TYR A 155 -5.32 -5.85 5.45
C TYR A 155 -6.55 -5.96 4.55
N ALA A 156 -6.86 -4.90 3.81
CA ALA A 156 -8.01 -4.89 2.92
C ALA A 156 -7.79 -5.81 1.72
N LEU A 157 -8.82 -6.58 1.37
CA LEU A 157 -8.82 -7.51 0.24
C LEU A 157 -10.02 -7.28 -0.68
N PRO A 158 -9.91 -7.59 -1.98
CA PRO A 158 -11.07 -7.66 -2.85
C PRO A 158 -12.12 -8.63 -2.29
N THR A 159 -13.40 -8.28 -2.42
CA THR A 159 -14.48 -9.21 -2.09
C THR A 159 -14.52 -10.35 -3.10
N ARG A 160 -14.94 -11.53 -2.64
CA ARG A 160 -14.96 -12.77 -3.45
C ARG A 160 -15.64 -12.60 -4.81
N ASP A 161 -16.70 -11.81 -4.90
CA ASP A 161 -17.49 -11.69 -6.11
C ASP A 161 -16.90 -10.75 -7.17
N CYS A 162 -15.88 -9.96 -6.83
CA CYS A 162 -15.10 -9.18 -7.80
C CYS A 162 -13.67 -9.70 -7.97
N LEU A 163 -13.29 -10.80 -7.32
CA LEU A 163 -11.90 -11.29 -7.23
C LEU A 163 -11.27 -11.68 -8.58
N PHE A 164 -12.08 -12.10 -9.54
CA PHE A 164 -11.62 -12.55 -10.86
C PHE A 164 -12.17 -11.67 -11.99
N GLU A 165 -12.67 -10.48 -11.66
CA GLU A 165 -13.17 -9.51 -12.61
C GLU A 165 -12.14 -8.39 -12.82
N ASP A 166 -12.29 -7.60 -13.89
CA ASP A 166 -11.40 -6.49 -14.24
C ASP A 166 -12.07 -5.14 -13.97
N PRO A 167 -12.01 -4.63 -12.72
CA PRO A 167 -12.64 -3.37 -12.35
C PRO A 167 -12.00 -2.13 -13.00
N LEU A 168 -10.88 -2.27 -13.72
CA LEU A 168 -10.24 -1.13 -14.40
C LEU A 168 -10.74 -0.95 -15.83
N HIS A 169 -11.08 -2.04 -16.53
CA HIS A 169 -11.33 -1.97 -17.97
C HIS A 169 -12.71 -2.45 -18.41
N ASP A 170 -13.42 -3.23 -17.60
CA ASP A 170 -14.66 -3.87 -18.07
C ASP A 170 -15.89 -2.94 -18.08
N GLY A 171 -15.79 -1.76 -17.47
CA GLY A 171 -16.85 -0.75 -17.40
C GLY A 171 -18.14 -1.20 -16.68
N LYS A 172 -18.12 -2.35 -16.00
CA LYS A 172 -19.29 -2.93 -15.32
C LYS A 172 -19.00 -3.28 -13.85
N THR A 173 -17.75 -3.62 -13.53
CA THR A 173 -17.38 -4.14 -12.22
C THR A 173 -16.83 -3.04 -11.35
N MET A 174 -17.39 -2.92 -10.16
CA MET A 174 -16.84 -2.06 -9.13
C MET A 174 -15.88 -2.83 -8.24
N LEU A 175 -14.73 -2.21 -7.92
CA LEU A 175 -13.84 -2.75 -6.91
C LEU A 175 -14.51 -2.65 -5.53
N LYS A 176 -14.73 -3.80 -4.91
CA LYS A 176 -15.23 -3.89 -3.55
C LYS A 176 -14.14 -4.46 -2.66
N ILE A 177 -13.79 -3.74 -1.61
CA ILE A 177 -12.77 -4.16 -0.66
C ILE A 177 -13.35 -4.26 0.74
N TRP A 178 -12.86 -5.20 1.52
CA TRP A 178 -13.36 -5.44 2.86
C TRP A 178 -12.21 -5.63 3.85
N ASN A 179 -12.48 -5.26 5.10
CA ASN A 179 -11.60 -5.49 6.23
C ASN A 179 -12.44 -5.59 7.53
N LEU A 180 -11.84 -5.98 8.65
CA LEU A 180 -12.53 -6.11 9.93
C LEU A 180 -12.16 -4.98 10.89
N ASN A 181 -13.15 -4.36 11.51
CA ASN A 181 -12.95 -3.43 12.62
C ASN A 181 -13.22 -4.15 13.95
N LYS A 182 -12.37 -3.90 14.95
CA LYS A 182 -12.48 -4.46 16.31
C LYS A 182 -13.78 -4.08 17.04
N VAL A 183 -14.37 -2.91 16.73
CA VAL A 183 -15.49 -2.31 17.51
C VAL A 183 -16.86 -2.56 16.86
N SER A 184 -16.97 -3.44 15.86
CA SER A 184 -18.27 -3.76 15.30
C SER A 184 -19.12 -4.50 16.34
N HIS A 185 -20.21 -3.86 16.82
CA HIS A 185 -21.16 -4.41 17.79
C HIS A 185 -21.87 -5.71 17.31
N SER A 186 -21.68 -6.04 16.03
CA SER A 186 -21.91 -7.34 15.41
C SER A 186 -20.60 -7.72 14.72
N LYS A 187 -20.24 -9.00 14.59
CA LYS A 187 -19.04 -9.49 13.86
C LYS A 187 -19.10 -9.20 12.34
N THR A 188 -19.60 -8.03 11.95
CA THR A 188 -19.85 -7.61 10.59
C THR A 188 -18.58 -6.96 10.06
N PRO A 189 -18.05 -7.44 8.92
CA PRO A 189 -16.95 -6.81 8.24
C PRO A 189 -17.27 -5.35 7.89
N SER A 190 -16.27 -4.48 7.98
CA SER A 190 -16.33 -3.17 7.35
C SER A 190 -16.13 -3.39 5.85
N LEU A 191 -17.19 -3.17 5.06
CA LEU A 191 -17.15 -3.21 3.61
C LEU A 191 -17.00 -1.78 3.10
N PHE A 192 -15.97 -1.52 2.29
CA PHE A 192 -15.83 -0.28 1.55
C PHE A 192 -15.97 -0.57 0.07
N ILE A 193 -16.93 0.10 -0.55
CA ILE A 193 -17.21 -0.04 -1.98
C ILE A 193 -16.52 1.13 -2.66
N LEU A 194 -15.52 0.84 -3.50
CA LEU A 194 -14.85 1.84 -4.31
C LEU A 194 -15.62 1.97 -5.62
N PHE A 195 -16.09 3.19 -5.91
CA PHE A 195 -16.74 3.50 -7.17
C PHE A 195 -15.68 3.94 -8.16
N TYR A 196 -15.73 3.35 -9.35
CA TYR A 196 -15.00 3.82 -10.52
C TYR A 196 -16.07 4.19 -11.55
N ASN A 197 -16.12 5.46 -11.95
CA ASN A 197 -16.94 5.99 -13.04
C ASN A 197 -16.07 6.87 -13.91
#